data_AF-A0A397JP88-F1
#
_entry.id   AF-A0A397JP88-F1
#
_cell.length_a   1.000
_cell.length_b   1.000
_cell.length_c   1.000
_cell.angle_alpha   90.00
_cell.angle_beta   90.00
_cell.angle_gamma   90.00
#
_symmetry.space_group_name_H-M   'P 1'
#
loop_
_entity.id
_entity.type
_entity.pdbx_description
1 polymer ?
#
loop_
_entity_poly.entity_id
_entity_poly.type
_entity_poly.pdbx_seq_one_letter_code
_entity_poly.pdbx_strand_id
1 'polypeptide(L)'
;MFNSEITTTVFTEASRLSTIQNEKKLTEEEVVDLFKYFTENTERVSNAESALSACLNDNMRLDFLRSLMASTTDQQQIAITEGMKTFAKVLPWNKLNVIPPSQSIISLPDKIWFFNNDRFGSKIFVRKAYKELWDIIYIQYPERDFLITGNPGTGKTFFNIFLLYILVGIDKTVVFQENPDIGTCYKFSNGTIECTSIQSMRIVLDDPQVYYLLDNMEPQIQCKARKIAVFSPNRERYKKYEKWGSVDTRIMPIWDLEELETLHQSIHFNTNFTKLRELYTLWGGIPTYVIEKVKMESSQSLLESALATVNFDRIIGNIGNFDSKIDVSHRLIHITCNEKYLRTGVTFASKWVADNLLNRFELKCFEKVKSFLLRSGEQPAYSELRRQLFESYAHKILVRGNETYQIRNLEDGKVFQKHFIACEHVLFTQLSDINRTKHKGKYCQPTSKTFCAIDAFILGQSKTINMLFQMTVSKNYPIKTCELKNIMNIGTSYDSYEFYFVVPPEIWNDFIKQSYVNLDDTNKKKPGHLSQITQYVLKMPLYL
;
A
#
# COMPACT_ATOMS: atom_id res chain seq x y z
N MET A 1 -29.65 -33.60 34.81
CA MET A 1 -28.55 -33.06 35.63
C MET A 1 -27.50 -32.55 34.69
N PHE A 2 -27.34 -31.23 34.60
CA PHE A 2 -26.30 -30.59 33.79
C PHE A 2 -24.94 -30.90 34.42
N ASN A 3 -24.05 -31.54 33.68
CA ASN A 3 -22.63 -31.59 34.02
C ASN A 3 -22.09 -30.15 33.88
N SER A 4 -21.77 -29.52 35.00
CA SER A 4 -20.97 -28.31 35.01
C SER A 4 -19.54 -28.68 34.64
N GLU A 5 -19.12 -28.42 33.40
CA GLU A 5 -17.70 -28.35 33.07
C GLU A 5 -17.08 -27.26 33.96
N ILE A 6 -16.29 -27.69 34.93
CA ILE A 6 -15.44 -26.79 35.72
C ILE A 6 -14.45 -26.19 34.72
N THR A 7 -14.55 -24.89 34.44
CA THR A 7 -13.52 -24.17 33.68
C THR A 7 -12.22 -24.22 34.47
N THR A 8 -11.32 -25.11 34.09
CA THR A 8 -10.00 -25.24 34.71
C THR A 8 -9.08 -24.15 34.15
N THR A 9 -8.78 -23.14 34.96
CA THR A 9 -7.75 -22.12 34.67
C THR A 9 -6.35 -22.72 34.74
N VAL A 10 -5.36 -22.04 34.14
CA VAL A 10 -3.95 -22.48 34.22
C VAL A 10 -3.46 -22.60 35.66
N PHE A 11 -3.92 -21.71 36.56
CA PHE A 11 -3.58 -21.74 37.98
C PHE A 11 -4.14 -22.98 38.68
N THR A 12 -5.40 -23.29 38.43
CA THR A 12 -6.05 -24.50 38.98
C THR A 12 -5.44 -25.78 38.43
N GLU A 13 -4.98 -25.77 37.17
CA GLU A 13 -4.35 -26.94 36.54
C GLU A 13 -2.93 -27.18 37.11
N ALA A 14 -2.14 -26.13 37.34
CA ALA A 14 -0.84 -26.25 38.00
C ALA A 14 -1.00 -26.79 39.44
N SER A 15 -1.99 -26.31 40.21
CA SER A 15 -2.31 -26.88 41.53
C SER A 15 -2.79 -28.33 41.46
N ARG A 16 -3.57 -28.71 40.44
CA ARG A 16 -4.00 -30.11 40.26
C ARG A 16 -2.78 -31.01 40.02
N LEU A 17 -1.87 -30.59 39.14
CA LEU A 17 -0.68 -31.34 38.74
C LEU A 17 0.41 -31.47 39.83
N SER A 18 0.31 -30.76 40.96
CA SER A 18 1.14 -31.00 42.15
C SER A 18 0.59 -32.08 43.08
N THR A 19 -0.68 -32.48 42.88
CA THR A 19 -1.40 -33.44 43.74
C THR A 19 -1.62 -34.81 43.10
N ILE A 20 -1.25 -34.99 41.83
CA ILE A 20 -1.38 -36.27 41.13
C ILE A 20 -0.44 -37.34 41.71
N GLN A 21 -0.86 -38.62 41.62
CA GLN A 21 -0.04 -39.78 41.95
C GLN A 21 0.93 -40.09 40.79
N ASN A 22 1.85 -39.18 40.52
CA ASN A 22 2.90 -39.30 39.52
C ASN A 22 4.22 -38.82 40.14
N GLU A 23 5.29 -39.60 39.99
CA GLU A 23 6.63 -39.25 40.51
C GLU A 23 7.16 -37.94 39.91
N LYS A 24 6.66 -37.54 38.73
CA LYS A 24 7.02 -36.29 38.05
C LYS A 24 6.11 -35.10 38.37
N LYS A 25 5.21 -35.21 39.36
CA LYS A 25 4.31 -34.11 39.77
C LYS A 25 5.06 -32.79 40.02
N LEU A 26 4.36 -31.66 39.94
CA LEU A 26 4.96 -30.37 40.28
C LEU A 26 5.26 -30.30 41.78
N THR A 27 6.41 -29.73 42.12
CA THR A 27 6.73 -29.35 43.51
C THR A 27 5.97 -28.10 43.92
N GLU A 28 5.87 -27.84 45.23
CA GLU A 28 5.22 -26.62 45.74
C GLU A 28 5.94 -25.35 45.24
N GLU A 29 7.27 -25.40 45.13
CA GLU A 29 8.09 -24.30 44.60
C GLU A 29 7.79 -24.04 43.12
N GLU A 30 7.75 -25.08 42.29
CA GLU A 30 7.39 -24.97 40.86
C GLU A 30 5.98 -24.38 40.67
N VAL A 31 5.02 -24.70 41.55
CA VAL A 31 3.66 -24.12 41.47
C VAL A 31 3.69 -22.63 41.78
N VAL A 32 4.43 -22.21 42.80
CA VAL A 32 4.58 -20.79 43.16
C VAL A 32 5.26 -20.00 42.03
N ASP A 33 6.30 -20.56 41.41
CA ASP A 33 7.01 -19.92 40.30
C ASP A 33 6.12 -19.79 39.06
N LEU A 34 5.34 -20.83 38.74
CA LEU A 34 4.34 -20.74 37.67
C LEU A 34 3.29 -19.67 37.95
N PHE A 35 2.83 -19.56 39.20
CA PHE A 35 1.85 -18.55 39.57
C PHE A 35 2.41 -17.15 39.39
N LYS A 36 3.65 -16.93 39.82
CA LYS A 36 4.35 -15.67 39.61
C LYS A 36 4.51 -15.37 38.12
N TYR A 37 4.99 -16.33 37.33
CA TYR A 37 5.15 -16.18 35.88
C TYR A 37 3.84 -15.76 35.18
N PHE A 38 2.72 -16.42 35.47
CA PHE A 38 1.43 -16.08 34.84
C PHE A 38 0.83 -14.78 35.36
N THR A 39 1.14 -14.38 36.60
CA THR A 39 0.73 -13.08 37.15
C THR A 39 1.52 -11.93 36.51
N GLU A 40 2.80 -12.15 36.19
CA GLU A 40 3.66 -11.17 35.51
C GLU A 40 3.44 -11.13 33.99
N ASN A 41 2.90 -12.19 33.38
CA ASN A 41 2.68 -12.34 31.94
C ASN A 41 1.19 -12.60 31.61
N THR A 42 0.28 -11.74 32.09
CA THR A 42 -1.18 -11.94 32.01
C THR A 42 -1.71 -12.17 30.59
N GLU A 43 -1.08 -11.57 29.58
CA GLU A 43 -1.44 -11.71 28.16
C GLU A 43 -1.14 -13.12 27.60
N ARG A 44 -0.27 -13.89 28.26
CA ARG A 44 0.08 -15.26 27.85
C ARG A 44 -0.84 -16.32 28.45
N VAL A 45 -1.65 -15.96 29.46
CA VAL A 45 -2.52 -16.89 30.19
C VAL A 45 -3.48 -17.61 29.25
N SER A 46 -4.20 -16.88 28.39
CA SER A 46 -5.17 -17.47 27.46
C SER A 46 -4.53 -18.44 26.45
N ASN A 47 -3.31 -18.17 26.00
CA ASN A 47 -2.57 -19.06 25.10
C ASN A 47 -2.08 -20.31 25.84
N ALA A 48 -1.62 -20.17 27.09
CA ALA A 48 -1.20 -21.28 27.92
C ALA A 48 -2.36 -22.21 28.26
N GLU A 49 -3.54 -21.67 28.59
CA GLU A 49 -4.76 -22.44 28.79
C GLU A 49 -5.17 -23.21 27.53
N SER A 50 -5.11 -22.54 26.38
CA SER A 50 -5.38 -23.18 25.08
C SER A 50 -4.40 -24.34 24.81
N ALA A 51 -3.11 -24.16 25.09
CA ALA A 51 -2.09 -25.20 24.93
C ALA A 51 -2.29 -26.37 25.91
N LEU A 52 -2.63 -26.10 27.16
CA LEU A 52 -2.92 -27.12 28.17
C LEU A 52 -4.17 -27.94 27.84
N SER A 53 -5.18 -27.31 27.23
CA SER A 53 -6.39 -27.99 26.75
C SER A 53 -6.08 -28.97 25.60
N ALA A 54 -5.07 -28.67 24.79
CA ALA A 54 -4.61 -29.52 23.69
C ALA A 54 -3.64 -30.63 24.12
N CYS A 55 -3.11 -30.60 25.35
CA CYS A 55 -2.22 -31.63 25.85
C CYS A 55 -2.98 -32.94 26.10
N LEU A 56 -2.44 -34.07 25.63
CA LEU A 56 -3.15 -35.35 25.65
C LEU A 56 -3.07 -36.09 27.00
N ASN A 57 -2.11 -35.75 27.86
CA ASN A 57 -1.92 -36.37 29.17
C ASN A 57 -1.18 -35.45 30.14
N ASP A 58 -1.16 -35.83 31.42
CA ASP A 58 -0.56 -35.03 32.50
C ASP A 58 0.96 -34.89 32.37
N ASN A 59 1.67 -35.85 31.77
CA ASN A 59 3.12 -35.71 31.52
C ASN A 59 3.41 -34.60 30.50
N MET A 60 2.62 -34.50 29.43
CA MET A 60 2.76 -33.40 28.47
C MET A 60 2.46 -32.04 29.09
N ARG A 61 1.48 -31.97 30.01
CA ARG A 61 1.17 -30.74 30.75
C ARG A 61 2.30 -30.35 31.69
N LEU A 62 2.89 -31.32 32.40
CA LEU A 62 4.05 -31.12 33.25
C LEU A 62 5.26 -30.60 32.46
N ASP A 63 5.57 -31.23 31.33
CA ASP A 63 6.70 -30.82 30.47
C ASP A 63 6.46 -29.42 29.87
N PHE A 64 5.23 -29.13 29.43
CA PHE A 64 4.86 -27.80 28.94
C PHE A 64 5.02 -26.74 30.01
N LEU A 65 4.46 -26.92 31.21
CA LEU A 65 4.57 -25.96 32.31
C LEU A 65 6.03 -25.75 32.73
N ARG A 66 6.81 -26.82 32.84
CA ARG A 66 8.25 -26.73 33.13
C ARG A 66 9.02 -26.00 32.03
N SER A 67 8.62 -26.15 30.76
CA SER A 67 9.25 -25.41 29.64
C SER A 67 9.03 -23.89 29.73
N LEU A 68 7.92 -23.44 30.33
CA LEU A 68 7.66 -22.02 30.55
C LEU A 68 8.60 -21.43 31.59
N MET A 69 8.86 -22.18 32.68
CA MET A 69 9.87 -21.81 33.68
C MET A 69 11.30 -21.89 33.12
N ALA A 70 11.57 -22.88 32.26
CA ALA A 70 12.88 -23.06 31.61
C ALA A 70 13.24 -21.93 30.62
N SER A 71 12.24 -21.17 30.13
CA SER A 71 12.44 -20.01 29.25
C SER A 71 13.05 -18.77 29.94
N THR A 72 13.28 -18.86 31.24
CA THR A 72 14.10 -17.91 32.03
C THR A 72 15.10 -18.71 32.85
N THR A 73 16.08 -19.33 32.20
CA THR A 73 17.22 -19.93 32.91
C THR A 73 18.20 -18.82 33.30
N ASP A 74 18.60 -18.76 34.57
CA ASP A 74 19.65 -17.83 35.07
C ASP A 74 20.88 -17.81 34.16
N GLN A 75 21.24 -18.93 33.53
CA GLN A 75 22.34 -19.01 32.56
C GLN A 75 22.14 -18.18 31.28
N GLN A 76 20.93 -18.11 30.73
CA GLN A 76 20.62 -17.24 29.59
C GLN A 76 20.66 -15.77 30.00
N GLN A 77 20.14 -15.43 31.18
CA GLN A 77 20.17 -14.06 31.70
C GLN A 77 21.60 -13.61 32.02
N ILE A 78 22.43 -14.51 32.57
CA ILE A 78 23.87 -14.30 32.78
C ILE A 78 24.59 -14.12 31.43
N ALA A 79 24.30 -14.95 30.43
CA ALA A 79 24.91 -14.83 29.09
C ALA A 79 24.53 -13.53 28.38
N ILE A 80 23.25 -13.12 28.45
CA ILE A 80 22.77 -11.82 27.94
C ILE A 80 23.49 -10.68 28.65
N THR A 81 23.58 -10.74 29.99
CA THR A 81 24.25 -9.73 30.80
C THR A 81 25.75 -9.63 30.47
N GLU A 82 26.43 -10.76 30.29
CA GLU A 82 27.86 -10.78 29.95
C GLU A 82 28.13 -10.34 28.52
N GLY A 83 27.26 -10.69 27.57
CA GLY A 83 27.29 -10.17 26.21
C GLY A 83 27.07 -8.66 26.15
N MET A 84 26.12 -8.14 26.93
CA MET A 84 25.92 -6.69 27.08
C MET A 84 27.14 -5.99 27.67
N LYS A 85 27.76 -6.54 28.73
CA LYS A 85 29.03 -6.00 29.26
C LYS A 85 30.15 -6.01 28.22
N THR A 86 30.19 -7.03 27.35
CA THR A 86 31.16 -7.08 26.24
C THR A 86 30.91 -5.99 25.22
N PHE A 87 29.65 -5.76 24.84
CA PHE A 87 29.24 -4.61 24.03
C PHE A 87 29.59 -3.27 24.69
N ALA A 88 29.38 -3.14 26.01
CA ALA A 88 29.74 -1.94 26.75
C ALA A 88 31.22 -1.59 26.58
N LYS A 89 32.12 -2.57 26.68
CA LYS A 89 33.58 -2.35 26.64
C LYS A 89 34.07 -1.73 25.32
N VAL A 90 33.33 -1.89 24.23
CA VAL A 90 33.72 -1.38 22.90
C VAL A 90 33.09 -0.04 22.53
N LEU A 91 32.23 0.50 23.39
CA LEU A 91 31.66 1.84 23.20
C LEU A 91 32.73 2.92 23.40
N PRO A 92 32.58 4.09 22.76
CA PRO A 92 33.61 5.11 22.70
C PRO A 92 33.64 6.00 23.96
N TRP A 93 33.44 5.43 25.15
CA TRP A 93 33.31 6.15 26.43
C TRP A 93 34.32 7.29 26.57
N ASN A 94 33.81 8.52 26.61
CA ASN A 94 34.57 9.76 26.82
C ASN A 94 35.71 9.97 25.81
N LYS A 95 35.60 9.38 24.61
CA LYS A 95 36.60 9.43 23.54
C LYS A 95 36.14 10.23 22.32
N LEU A 96 34.89 10.69 22.26
CA LEU A 96 34.38 11.45 21.12
C LEU A 96 34.54 12.95 21.34
N ASN A 97 35.54 13.53 20.66
CA ASN A 97 35.67 14.98 20.54
C ASN A 97 34.95 15.54 19.30
N VAL A 98 34.66 14.67 18.32
CA VAL A 98 33.95 14.98 17.08
C VAL A 98 32.99 13.83 16.79
N ILE A 99 31.78 14.17 16.38
CA ILE A 99 30.75 13.20 16.02
C ILE A 99 31.08 12.56 14.66
N PRO A 100 30.81 11.25 14.46
CA PRO A 100 31.03 10.58 13.18
C PRO A 100 30.46 11.37 11.99
N PRO A 101 31.23 11.54 10.89
CA PRO A 101 30.78 12.33 9.75
C PRO A 101 29.61 11.66 9.02
N SER A 102 28.79 12.45 8.33
CA SER A 102 27.72 11.93 7.48
C SER A 102 28.28 11.01 6.40
N GLN A 103 27.50 10.01 6.03
CA GLN A 103 27.83 8.93 5.10
C GLN A 103 29.02 8.04 5.52
N SER A 104 29.44 8.08 6.79
CA SER A 104 30.48 7.18 7.33
C SER A 104 29.90 5.90 7.94
N ILE A 105 30.77 4.94 8.27
CA ILE A 105 30.41 3.70 8.97
C ILE A 105 31.01 3.70 10.38
N ILE A 106 30.16 3.56 11.39
CA ILE A 106 30.58 3.16 12.73
C ILE A 106 30.70 1.63 12.73
N SER A 107 31.86 1.10 13.10
CA SER A 107 32.11 -0.35 13.17
C SER A 107 32.51 -0.76 14.60
N LEU A 108 31.86 -1.78 15.12
CA LEU A 108 32.32 -2.52 16.30
C LEU A 108 33.38 -3.56 15.90
N PRO A 109 34.19 -4.06 16.84
CA PRO A 109 35.11 -5.17 16.58
C PRO A 109 34.38 -6.42 16.12
N ASP A 110 35.12 -7.32 15.46
CA ASP A 110 34.58 -8.57 14.94
C ASP A 110 33.87 -9.40 16.02
N LYS A 111 32.75 -10.02 15.64
CA LYS A 111 31.89 -10.86 16.51
C LYS A 111 31.22 -10.10 17.67
N ILE A 112 31.25 -8.77 17.67
CA ILE A 112 30.49 -7.95 18.61
C ILE A 112 29.39 -7.23 17.83
N TRP A 113 28.15 -7.39 18.28
CA TRP A 113 26.99 -6.75 17.70
C TRP A 113 26.42 -5.69 18.63
N PHE A 114 25.77 -4.67 18.07
CA PHE A 114 25.09 -3.66 18.87
C PHE A 114 24.02 -4.32 19.76
N PHE A 115 23.97 -3.91 21.03
CA PHE A 115 23.11 -4.51 22.05
C PHE A 115 23.25 -6.04 22.20
N ASN A 116 24.40 -6.62 21.82
CA ASN A 116 24.60 -8.06 21.79
C ASN A 116 23.52 -8.82 20.98
N ASN A 117 23.00 -8.18 19.93
CA ASN A 117 21.94 -8.71 19.08
C ASN A 117 22.39 -8.67 17.62
N ASP A 118 22.54 -9.86 17.03
CA ASP A 118 23.04 -10.05 15.66
C ASP A 118 22.16 -9.38 14.61
N ARG A 119 20.87 -9.18 14.89
CA ARG A 119 19.94 -8.40 14.05
C ARG A 119 20.42 -6.99 13.76
N PHE A 120 21.07 -6.33 14.72
CA PHE A 120 21.60 -4.98 14.52
C PHE A 120 22.96 -4.98 13.82
N GLY A 121 23.62 -6.13 13.75
CA GLY A 121 24.95 -6.27 13.16
C GLY A 121 26.02 -5.51 13.95
N SER A 122 27.20 -5.41 13.35
CA SER A 122 28.38 -4.74 13.94
C SER A 122 28.69 -3.40 13.28
N LYS A 123 27.90 -2.97 12.28
CA LYS A 123 28.14 -1.75 11.50
C LYS A 123 26.89 -0.90 11.38
N ILE A 124 27.05 0.41 11.51
CA ILE A 124 25.99 1.40 11.34
C ILE A 124 26.44 2.46 10.35
N PHE A 125 25.59 2.72 9.36
CA PHE A 125 25.77 3.85 8.45
C PHE A 125 25.21 5.13 9.03
N VAL A 126 26.05 6.15 9.10
CA VAL A 126 25.73 7.46 9.65
C VAL A 126 25.07 8.29 8.58
N ARG A 127 23.74 8.33 8.57
CA ARG A 127 22.99 9.13 7.59
C ARG A 127 23.25 10.62 7.76
N LYS A 128 23.06 11.39 6.68
CA LYS A 128 23.00 12.86 6.79
C LYS A 128 21.90 13.27 7.79
N ALA A 129 20.75 12.60 7.69
CA ALA A 129 19.61 12.82 8.59
C ALA A 129 19.90 12.58 10.08
N TYR A 130 20.79 11.63 10.41
CA TYR A 130 21.11 11.37 11.81
C TYR A 130 21.88 12.53 12.43
N LYS A 131 22.83 13.10 11.67
CA LYS A 131 23.61 14.25 12.13
C LYS A 131 22.72 15.49 12.28
N GLU A 132 21.90 15.78 11.28
CA GLU A 132 21.02 16.95 11.32
C GLU A 132 19.96 16.86 12.42
N LEU A 133 19.36 15.67 12.64
CA LEU A 133 18.46 15.44 13.77
C LEU A 133 19.19 15.56 15.11
N TRP A 134 20.42 15.06 15.21
CA TRP A 134 21.24 15.26 16.39
C TRP A 134 21.47 16.75 16.68
N ASP A 135 21.84 17.54 15.66
CA ASP A 135 22.06 18.99 15.83
C ASP A 135 20.79 19.70 16.33
N ILE A 136 19.61 19.30 15.81
CA ILE A 136 18.32 19.79 16.30
C ILE A 136 18.10 19.43 17.78
N ILE A 137 18.33 18.17 18.15
CA ILE A 137 18.06 17.64 19.49
C ILE A 137 19.03 18.21 20.52
N TYR A 138 20.32 18.18 20.23
CA TYR A 138 21.36 18.45 21.20
C TYR A 138 21.79 19.92 21.24
N ILE A 139 21.84 20.58 20.08
CA ILE A 139 22.36 21.95 19.96
C ILE A 139 21.21 22.97 19.96
N GLN A 140 20.19 22.77 19.11
CA GLN A 140 19.15 23.78 18.92
C GLN A 140 18.10 23.77 20.04
N TYR A 141 17.68 22.59 20.49
CA TYR A 141 16.61 22.45 21.49
C TYR A 141 16.96 21.45 22.60
N PRO A 142 18.06 21.65 23.34
CA PRO A 142 18.55 20.71 24.36
C PRO A 142 17.53 20.41 25.47
N GLU A 143 16.61 21.33 25.76
CA GLU A 143 15.62 21.20 26.84
C GLU A 143 14.30 20.54 26.41
N ARG A 144 14.16 20.12 25.14
CA ARG A 144 12.93 19.48 24.64
C ARG A 144 13.02 17.97 24.69
N ASP A 145 11.87 17.34 24.89
CA ASP A 145 11.70 15.92 24.61
C ASP A 145 11.42 15.75 23.10
N PHE A 146 11.77 14.62 22.53
CA PHE A 146 11.61 14.37 21.10
C PHE A 146 10.84 13.09 20.79
N LEU A 147 10.02 13.19 19.75
CA LEU A 147 9.37 12.06 19.09
C LEU A 147 9.86 12.01 17.64
N ILE A 148 10.62 10.98 17.29
CA ILE A 148 11.09 10.75 15.93
C ILE A 148 10.23 9.67 15.27
N THR A 149 9.42 10.04 14.29
CA THR A 149 8.58 9.11 13.54
C THR A 149 8.89 9.15 12.04
N GLY A 150 8.14 8.43 11.20
CA GLY A 150 8.36 8.38 9.75
C GLY A 150 8.17 6.98 9.18
N ASN A 151 8.32 6.84 7.86
CA ASN A 151 7.99 5.59 7.15
C ASN A 151 8.69 4.36 7.76
N PRO A 152 8.04 3.18 7.89
CA PRO A 152 8.68 1.97 8.41
C PRO A 152 9.93 1.60 7.59
N GLY A 153 10.98 1.12 8.25
CA GLY A 153 12.21 0.69 7.57
C GLY A 153 13.19 1.82 7.16
N THR A 154 13.02 3.04 7.67
CA THR A 154 13.89 4.20 7.38
C THR A 154 15.12 4.34 8.28
N GLY A 155 15.29 3.46 9.27
CA GLY A 155 16.45 3.47 10.18
C GLY A 155 16.25 4.15 11.54
N LYS A 156 15.01 4.39 11.98
CA LYS A 156 14.71 4.98 13.30
C LYS A 156 15.34 4.23 14.48
N THR A 157 15.31 2.90 14.50
CA THR A 157 15.99 2.09 15.53
C THR A 157 17.51 2.28 15.49
N PHE A 158 18.11 2.31 14.29
CA PHE A 158 19.53 2.62 14.14
C PHE A 158 19.89 4.04 14.56
N PHE A 159 18.95 4.99 14.47
CA PHE A 159 19.14 6.32 15.03
C PHE A 159 19.27 6.29 16.56
N ASN A 160 18.49 5.48 17.28
CA ASN A 160 18.70 5.29 18.73
C ASN A 160 20.08 4.70 19.04
N ILE A 161 20.56 3.74 18.25
CA ILE A 161 21.90 3.17 18.43
C ILE A 161 22.99 4.23 18.16
N PHE A 162 22.80 5.05 17.12
CA PHE A 162 23.67 6.19 16.83
C PHE A 162 23.69 7.19 18.00
N LEU A 163 22.52 7.55 18.53
CA LEU A 163 22.40 8.43 19.71
C LEU A 163 23.10 7.83 20.94
N LEU A 164 22.92 6.54 21.20
CA LEU A 164 23.64 5.84 22.27
C LEU A 164 25.15 5.98 22.09
N TYR A 165 25.67 5.65 20.90
CA TYR A 165 27.10 5.68 20.59
C TYR A 165 27.72 7.07 20.82
N ILE A 166 27.04 8.13 20.38
CA ILE A 166 27.55 9.49 20.54
C ILE A 166 27.42 9.98 21.98
N LEU A 167 26.29 9.74 22.65
CA LEU A 167 26.01 10.22 24.00
C LEU A 167 26.99 9.65 25.02
N VAL A 168 27.25 8.34 24.99
CA VAL A 168 28.27 7.73 25.87
C VAL A 168 29.68 8.21 25.52
N GLY A 169 29.92 8.56 24.25
CA GLY A 169 31.21 9.06 23.82
C GLY A 169 31.53 10.48 24.28
N ILE A 170 30.50 11.26 24.62
CA ILE A 170 30.60 12.61 25.20
C ILE A 170 30.24 12.64 26.69
N ASP A 171 30.41 11.52 27.38
CA ASP A 171 30.20 11.39 28.84
C ASP A 171 28.78 11.66 29.33
N LYS A 172 27.77 11.26 28.56
CA LYS A 172 26.37 11.27 29.00
C LYS A 172 25.92 9.90 29.46
N THR A 173 25.13 9.89 30.54
CA THR A 173 24.42 8.70 30.99
C THR A 173 23.19 8.49 30.11
N VAL A 174 23.01 7.27 29.63
CA VAL A 174 21.91 6.89 28.75
C VAL A 174 21.13 5.74 29.37
N VAL A 175 19.81 5.86 29.42
CA VAL A 175 18.91 4.74 29.71
C VAL A 175 18.22 4.36 28.41
N PHE A 176 18.30 3.09 28.01
CA PHE A 176 17.66 2.56 26.81
C PHE A 176 16.58 1.55 27.19
N GLN A 177 15.45 1.62 26.48
CA GLN A 177 14.35 0.67 26.61
C GLN A 177 13.66 0.44 25.25
N GLU A 178 13.26 -0.79 24.98
CA GLU A 178 12.58 -1.17 23.75
C GLU A 178 11.37 -2.08 23.99
N ASN A 179 10.43 -2.05 23.05
CA ASN A 179 9.26 -2.94 23.02
C ASN A 179 9.61 -4.24 22.25
N PRO A 180 9.32 -5.45 22.77
CA PRO A 180 8.40 -5.80 23.87
C PRO A 180 9.00 -5.94 25.27
N ASP A 181 10.29 -5.65 25.46
CA ASP A 181 10.97 -5.79 26.75
C ASP A 181 10.67 -4.63 27.71
N ILE A 182 9.39 -4.37 27.95
CA ILE A 182 8.86 -3.26 28.75
C ILE A 182 9.36 -3.34 30.21
N GLY A 183 9.72 -4.53 30.71
CA GLY A 183 10.22 -4.73 32.06
C GLY A 183 11.70 -4.39 32.24
N THR A 184 12.51 -4.32 31.17
CA THR A 184 13.97 -4.29 31.25
C THR A 184 14.53 -2.96 30.74
N CYS A 185 15.35 -2.31 31.55
CA CYS A 185 16.05 -1.08 31.20
C CYS A 185 17.57 -1.29 31.21
N TYR A 186 18.25 -0.74 30.21
CA TYR A 186 19.70 -0.76 30.11
C TYR A 186 20.26 0.63 30.36
N LYS A 187 20.94 0.82 31.49
CA LYS A 187 21.63 2.06 31.81
C LYS A 187 23.10 1.95 31.43
N PHE A 188 23.55 2.88 30.61
CA PHE A 188 24.90 3.06 30.13
C PHE A 188 25.52 4.25 30.86
N SER A 189 26.50 3.97 31.73
CA SER A 189 27.19 5.00 32.50
C SER A 189 28.58 4.51 32.91
N ASN A 190 29.55 5.43 32.96
CA ASN A 190 30.89 5.19 33.53
C ASN A 190 31.58 3.92 32.98
N GLY A 191 31.46 3.64 31.67
CA GLY A 191 32.11 2.46 31.07
C GLY A 191 31.37 1.14 31.29
N THR A 192 30.19 1.16 31.91
CA THR A 192 29.46 -0.04 32.35
C THR A 192 28.00 -0.02 31.92
N ILE A 193 27.37 -1.20 31.93
CA ILE A 193 25.94 -1.37 31.70
C ILE A 193 25.30 -1.99 32.94
N GLU A 194 24.21 -1.38 33.40
CA GLU A 194 23.33 -1.89 34.43
C GLU A 194 22.00 -2.30 33.79
N CYS A 195 21.57 -3.54 34.02
CA CYS A 195 20.31 -4.10 33.52
C CYS A 195 19.37 -4.31 34.71
N THR A 196 18.28 -3.55 34.78
CA THR A 196 17.30 -3.65 35.87
C THR A 196 15.93 -3.15 35.44
N SER A 197 14.94 -3.22 36.32
CA SER A 197 13.59 -2.75 36.03
C SER A 197 13.51 -1.22 35.95
N ILE A 198 12.50 -0.72 35.24
CA ILE A 198 12.23 0.72 35.15
C ILE A 198 12.03 1.37 36.53
N GLN A 199 11.49 0.61 37.50
CA GLN A 199 11.26 1.09 38.85
C GLN A 199 12.56 1.40 39.58
N SER A 200 13.58 0.55 39.40
CA SER A 200 14.93 0.76 39.93
C SER A 200 15.65 1.94 39.26
N MET A 201 15.28 2.27 38.01
CA MET A 201 15.85 3.41 37.27
C MET A 201 15.24 4.76 37.64
N ARG A 202 14.22 4.82 38.50
CA ARG A 202 13.48 6.05 38.82
C ARG A 202 14.38 7.18 39.32
N ILE A 203 15.36 6.87 40.18
CA ILE A 203 16.30 7.87 40.72
C ILE A 203 17.19 8.43 39.60
N VAL A 204 17.72 7.55 38.75
CA VAL A 204 18.58 7.93 37.63
C VAL A 204 17.80 8.80 36.62
N LEU A 205 16.55 8.42 36.34
CA LEU A 205 15.69 9.14 35.40
C LEU A 205 15.16 10.48 35.96
N ASP A 206 15.31 10.78 37.26
CA ASP A 206 15.00 12.10 37.82
C ASP A 206 16.12 13.13 37.60
N ASP A 207 17.24 12.75 36.96
CA ASP A 207 18.31 13.66 36.55
C ASP A 207 18.08 14.20 35.12
N PRO A 208 17.94 15.53 34.92
CA PRO A 208 17.77 16.13 33.60
C PRO A 208 19.01 16.03 32.68
N GLN A 209 20.18 15.61 33.19
CA GLN A 209 21.37 15.33 32.37
C GLN A 209 21.36 13.93 31.74
N VAL A 210 20.45 13.05 32.18
CA VAL A 210 20.30 11.70 31.65
C VAL A 210 19.45 11.73 30.38
N TYR A 211 19.86 10.93 29.40
CA TYR A 211 19.09 10.71 28.17
C TYR A 211 18.33 9.38 28.26
N TYR A 212 17.03 9.41 27.99
CA TYR A 212 16.16 8.24 27.97
C TYR A 212 15.74 7.95 26.53
N LEU A 213 16.37 6.95 25.93
CA LEU A 213 16.13 6.50 24.57
C LEU A 213 15.09 5.38 24.56
N LEU A 214 14.05 5.55 23.75
CA LEU A 214 12.90 4.65 23.69
C LEU A 214 12.70 4.16 22.26
N ASP A 215 12.56 2.84 22.05
CA ASP A 215 12.20 2.26 20.74
C ASP A 215 10.80 1.64 20.75
N ASN A 216 9.91 2.24 19.96
CA ASN A 216 8.53 1.80 19.72
C ASN A 216 7.71 1.62 21.01
N MET A 217 7.94 2.48 21.99
CA MET A 217 7.20 2.57 23.24
C MET A 217 7.21 3.98 23.83
N GLU A 218 6.19 4.29 24.63
CA GLU A 218 6.08 5.55 25.38
C GLU A 218 6.82 5.43 26.73
N PRO A 219 7.29 6.52 27.33
CA PRO A 219 7.87 6.49 28.68
C PRO A 219 6.85 5.92 29.68
N GLN A 220 7.26 4.92 30.47
CA GLN A 220 6.38 4.23 31.42
C GLN A 220 6.23 4.95 32.77
N ILE A 221 7.17 5.85 33.07
CA ILE A 221 7.17 6.67 34.29
C ILE A 221 7.36 8.13 33.93
N GLN A 222 6.83 9.01 34.77
CA GLN A 222 7.16 10.44 34.69
C GLN A 222 8.57 10.67 35.24
N CYS A 223 9.40 11.35 34.46
CA CYS A 223 10.80 11.57 34.80
C CYS A 223 11.34 12.88 34.18
N LYS A 224 12.44 13.40 34.74
CA LYS A 224 13.09 14.64 34.28
C LYS A 224 14.14 14.41 33.20
N ALA A 225 14.60 13.18 33.02
CA ALA A 225 15.50 12.79 31.94
C ALA A 225 14.98 13.25 30.57
N ARG A 226 15.91 13.54 29.66
CA ARG A 226 15.62 13.98 28.28
C ARG A 226 15.15 12.79 27.47
N LYS A 227 13.89 12.79 27.05
CA LYS A 227 13.26 11.64 26.39
C LYS A 227 13.36 11.77 24.88
N ILE A 228 13.88 10.74 24.23
CA ILE A 228 13.90 10.64 22.77
C ILE A 228 13.26 9.30 22.41
N ALA A 229 12.05 9.36 21.88
CA ALA A 229 11.30 8.18 21.50
C ALA A 229 11.20 8.06 19.98
N VAL A 230 11.45 6.86 19.46
CA VAL A 230 11.32 6.58 18.03
C VAL A 230 10.14 5.66 17.76
N PHE A 231 9.31 5.99 16.77
CA PHE A 231 8.09 5.23 16.47
C PHE A 231 7.86 5.04 14.97
N SER A 232 7.27 3.91 14.61
CA SER A 232 6.60 3.75 13.31
C SER A 232 5.46 4.78 13.15
N PRO A 233 5.00 5.11 11.92
CA PRO A 233 4.15 6.29 11.70
C PRO A 233 2.71 6.15 12.23
N ASN A 234 2.36 5.00 12.81
CA ASN A 234 1.04 4.78 13.38
C ASN A 234 0.84 5.63 14.65
N ARG A 235 0.18 6.77 14.49
CA ARG A 235 -0.11 7.73 15.56
C ARG A 235 -0.82 7.14 16.76
N GLU A 236 -1.62 6.09 16.60
CA GLU A 236 -2.29 5.43 17.73
C GLU A 236 -1.32 4.90 18.78
N ARG A 237 -0.07 4.61 18.38
CA ARG A 237 0.97 4.10 19.28
C ARG A 237 1.70 5.16 20.10
N TYR A 238 1.65 6.43 19.68
CA TYR A 238 2.44 7.51 20.30
C TYR A 238 1.62 8.78 20.57
N LYS A 239 0.31 8.79 20.26
CA LYS A 239 -0.57 9.96 20.42
C LYS A 239 -0.65 10.46 21.86
N LYS A 240 -0.38 9.62 22.87
CA LYS A 240 -0.40 10.07 24.26
C LYS A 240 0.89 10.81 24.56
N TYR A 241 2.02 10.25 24.15
CA TYR A 241 3.33 10.90 24.28
C TYR A 241 3.42 12.22 23.49
N GLU A 242 2.92 12.26 22.25
CA GLU A 242 2.88 13.49 21.43
C GLU A 242 2.16 14.66 22.12
N LYS A 243 1.16 14.38 22.97
CA LYS A 243 0.38 15.41 23.68
C LYS A 243 1.08 15.97 24.91
N TRP A 244 2.25 15.44 25.29
CA TRP A 244 3.01 15.96 26.42
C TRP A 244 3.64 17.30 26.03
N GLY A 245 3.50 18.32 26.89
CA GLY A 245 3.79 19.72 26.54
C GLY A 245 5.23 20.03 26.11
N SER A 246 6.19 19.14 26.39
CA SER A 246 7.61 19.28 26.04
C SER A 246 8.03 18.53 24.76
N VAL A 247 7.13 17.74 24.15
CA VAL A 247 7.50 16.79 23.08
C VAL A 247 7.45 17.46 21.71
N ASP A 248 8.59 17.45 21.04
CA ASP A 248 8.76 17.99 19.70
C ASP A 248 8.87 16.85 18.66
N THR A 249 7.93 16.84 17.71
CA THR A 249 7.84 15.75 16.74
C THR A 249 8.67 16.05 15.49
N ARG A 250 9.49 15.08 15.06
CA ARG A 250 10.30 15.13 13.84
C ARG A 250 10.08 13.86 13.01
N ILE A 251 10.19 14.01 11.69
CA ILE A 251 10.02 12.93 10.72
C ILE A 251 11.39 12.51 10.19
N MET A 252 11.78 11.27 10.42
CA MET A 252 12.90 10.61 9.75
C MET A 252 12.59 10.47 8.24
N PRO A 253 13.37 11.11 7.35
CA PRO A 253 13.13 11.05 5.92
C PRO A 253 13.48 9.68 5.37
N ILE A 254 12.92 9.39 4.19
CA ILE A 254 13.36 8.28 3.34
C ILE A 254 14.82 8.49 2.90
N TRP A 255 15.45 7.44 2.42
CA TRP A 255 16.81 7.51 1.90
C TRP A 255 16.80 8.00 0.47
N ASP A 256 17.73 8.87 0.10
CA ASP A 256 17.99 9.14 -1.31
C ASP A 256 18.83 8.00 -1.92
N LEU A 257 18.93 8.00 -3.26
CA LEU A 257 19.66 6.96 -3.97
C LEU A 257 21.16 7.01 -3.65
N GLU A 258 21.72 8.19 -3.42
CA GLU A 258 23.15 8.38 -3.10
C GLU A 258 23.51 7.78 -1.74
N GLU A 259 22.67 7.99 -0.71
CA GLU A 259 22.81 7.37 0.61
C GLU A 259 22.80 5.83 0.49
N LEU A 260 21.89 5.27 -0.33
CA LEU A 260 21.78 3.82 -0.52
C LEU A 260 22.96 3.24 -1.30
N GLU A 261 23.43 3.93 -2.34
CA GLU A 261 24.61 3.51 -3.11
C GLU A 261 25.88 3.60 -2.27
N THR A 262 26.03 4.64 -1.45
CA THR A 262 27.17 4.79 -0.53
C THR A 262 27.17 3.71 0.53
N LEU A 263 26.00 3.42 1.11
CA LEU A 263 25.81 2.28 2.01
C LEU A 263 26.21 0.97 1.32
N HIS A 264 25.79 0.78 0.07
CA HIS A 264 26.07 -0.42 -0.72
C HIS A 264 27.55 -0.62 -1.04
N GLN A 265 28.29 0.47 -1.28
CA GLN A 265 29.75 0.42 -1.42
C GLN A 265 30.45 0.09 -0.09
N SER A 266 29.94 0.65 1.00
CA SER A 266 30.56 0.58 2.32
C SER A 266 30.32 -0.75 3.04
N ILE A 267 29.23 -1.44 2.69
CA ILE A 267 28.85 -2.74 3.24
C ILE A 267 28.58 -3.66 2.06
N HIS A 268 29.38 -4.73 1.90
CA HIS A 268 29.16 -5.72 0.86
C HIS A 268 27.80 -6.42 1.04
N PHE A 269 26.75 -5.90 0.38
CA PHE A 269 25.47 -6.59 0.30
C PHE A 269 25.49 -7.65 -0.79
N ASN A 270 24.66 -8.66 -0.61
CA ASN A 270 24.48 -9.76 -1.56
C ASN A 270 23.53 -9.35 -2.71
N THR A 271 23.77 -8.17 -3.30
CA THR A 271 22.98 -7.52 -4.36
C THR A 271 23.88 -6.60 -5.18
N ASN A 272 23.53 -6.37 -6.45
CA ASN A 272 24.26 -5.45 -7.32
C ASN A 272 23.54 -4.08 -7.42
N PHE A 273 24.27 -3.06 -7.91
CA PHE A 273 23.71 -1.71 -8.09
C PHE A 273 22.48 -1.67 -8.99
N THR A 274 22.43 -2.51 -10.03
CA THR A 274 21.28 -2.60 -10.94
C THR A 274 20.01 -2.97 -10.16
N LYS A 275 20.07 -4.02 -9.34
CA LYS A 275 18.93 -4.47 -8.56
C LYS A 275 18.54 -3.48 -7.46
N LEU A 276 19.52 -2.82 -6.85
CA LEU A 276 19.28 -1.73 -5.89
C LEU A 276 18.46 -0.60 -6.54
N ARG A 277 18.88 -0.14 -7.74
CA ARG A 277 18.17 0.93 -8.50
C ARG A 277 16.79 0.51 -8.96
N GLU A 278 16.61 -0.73 -9.40
CA GLU A 278 15.29 -1.30 -9.72
C GLU A 278 14.35 -1.21 -8.52
N LEU A 279 14.80 -1.71 -7.36
CA LEU A 279 13.97 -1.73 -6.15
C LEU A 279 13.73 -0.34 -5.59
N TYR A 280 14.69 0.57 -5.71
CA TYR A 280 14.50 1.99 -5.40
C TYR A 280 13.38 2.60 -6.27
N THR A 281 13.35 2.26 -7.57
CA THR A 281 12.32 2.72 -8.50
C THR A 281 10.92 2.20 -8.13
N LEU A 282 10.83 1.02 -7.50
CA LEU A 282 9.56 0.43 -7.07
C LEU A 282 9.12 0.95 -5.70
N TRP A 283 9.97 0.78 -4.69
CA TRP A 283 9.64 0.98 -3.28
C TRP A 283 9.89 2.38 -2.76
N GLY A 284 10.55 3.24 -3.55
CA GLY A 284 11.15 4.47 -3.04
C GLY A 284 12.23 4.15 -2.00
N GLY A 285 12.87 5.19 -1.47
CA GLY A 285 14.00 5.09 -0.55
C GLY A 285 13.76 4.44 0.83
N ILE A 286 13.16 3.25 0.89
CA ILE A 286 12.94 2.46 2.09
C ILE A 286 13.95 1.31 2.13
N PRO A 287 15.07 1.43 2.87
CA PRO A 287 16.14 0.44 2.91
C PRO A 287 15.68 -0.99 3.21
N THR A 288 14.69 -1.15 4.08
CA THR A 288 14.15 -2.48 4.40
C THR A 288 13.69 -3.24 3.14
N TYR A 289 13.12 -2.57 2.14
CA TYR A 289 12.69 -3.22 0.90
C TYR A 289 13.74 -3.20 -0.20
N VAL A 290 14.58 -2.16 -0.23
CA VAL A 290 15.62 -1.97 -1.27
C VAL A 290 16.86 -2.82 -0.99
N ILE A 291 17.21 -3.07 0.27
CA ILE A 291 18.47 -3.71 0.68
C ILE A 291 18.21 -4.97 1.53
N GLU A 292 17.50 -4.85 2.64
CA GLU A 292 17.36 -5.93 3.63
C GLU A 292 16.56 -7.12 3.07
N LYS A 293 15.43 -6.84 2.42
CA LYS A 293 14.48 -7.86 1.92
C LYS A 293 14.62 -8.12 0.44
N VAL A 294 15.78 -7.83 -0.13
CA VAL A 294 16.04 -7.86 -1.58
C VAL A 294 15.79 -9.24 -2.20
N LYS A 295 16.07 -10.32 -1.47
CA LYS A 295 15.88 -11.73 -1.89
C LYS A 295 14.58 -12.35 -1.39
N MET A 296 13.77 -11.62 -0.62
CA MET A 296 12.56 -12.15 0.00
C MET A 296 11.34 -11.88 -0.88
N GLU A 297 11.01 -12.82 -1.77
CA GLU A 297 9.87 -12.69 -2.70
C GLU A 297 8.55 -12.37 -1.98
N SER A 298 8.31 -13.00 -0.83
CA SER A 298 7.12 -12.75 0.01
C SER A 298 7.03 -11.31 0.52
N SER A 299 8.17 -10.64 0.70
CA SER A 299 8.23 -9.24 1.08
C SER A 299 8.15 -8.31 -0.12
N GLN A 300 8.67 -8.73 -1.27
CA GLN A 300 8.58 -7.97 -2.52
C GLN A 300 7.14 -7.96 -3.08
N SER A 301 6.39 -9.06 -2.92
CA SER A 301 4.99 -9.16 -3.35
C SER A 301 4.01 -8.27 -2.55
N LEU A 302 4.45 -7.76 -1.40
CA LEU A 302 3.67 -6.87 -0.53
C LEU A 302 3.32 -5.54 -1.20
N LEU A 303 4.09 -5.09 -2.21
CA LEU A 303 3.79 -3.90 -2.99
C LEU A 303 2.58 -4.14 -3.89
N GLU A 304 2.60 -5.23 -4.66
CA GLU A 304 1.49 -5.64 -5.52
C GLU A 304 0.22 -5.92 -4.73
N SER A 305 0.35 -6.59 -3.57
CA SER A 305 -0.77 -6.81 -2.65
C SER A 305 -1.39 -5.49 -2.18
N ALA A 306 -0.56 -4.49 -1.86
CA ALA A 306 -1.04 -3.16 -1.49
C ALA A 306 -1.76 -2.48 -2.66
N LEU A 307 -1.21 -2.57 -3.89
CA LEU A 307 -1.86 -2.05 -5.10
C LEU A 307 -3.20 -2.74 -5.40
N ALA A 308 -3.34 -4.04 -5.09
CA ALA A 308 -4.57 -4.80 -5.33
C ALA A 308 -5.69 -4.46 -4.36
N THR A 309 -5.34 -4.13 -3.12
CA THR A 309 -6.29 -3.89 -2.02
C THR A 309 -6.61 -2.41 -1.81
N VAL A 310 -5.92 -1.51 -2.52
CA VAL A 310 -6.09 -0.07 -2.37
C VAL A 310 -7.52 0.39 -2.67
N ASN A 311 -8.08 1.16 -1.75
CA ASN A 311 -9.37 1.81 -1.95
C ASN A 311 -9.14 3.27 -2.39
N PHE A 312 -9.21 3.51 -3.69
CA PHE A 312 -9.05 4.84 -4.28
C PHE A 312 -10.01 5.89 -3.72
N ASP A 313 -11.26 5.52 -3.43
CA ASP A 313 -12.26 6.44 -2.88
C ASP A 313 -11.80 6.96 -1.49
N ARG A 314 -11.03 6.16 -0.74
CA ARG A 314 -10.38 6.59 0.51
C ARG A 314 -9.17 7.48 0.31
N ILE A 315 -8.40 7.32 -0.78
CA ILE A 315 -7.28 8.22 -1.08
C ILE A 315 -7.84 9.62 -1.36
N ILE A 316 -8.84 9.71 -2.24
CA ILE A 316 -9.48 10.98 -2.62
C ILE A 316 -10.21 11.61 -1.43
N GLY A 317 -10.96 10.82 -0.67
CA GLY A 317 -11.72 11.31 0.49
C GLY A 317 -10.86 11.83 1.64
N ASN A 318 -9.55 11.53 1.67
CA ASN A 318 -8.62 12.04 2.68
C ASN A 318 -7.83 13.29 2.22
N ILE A 319 -8.02 13.77 1.00
CA ILE A 319 -7.38 15.00 0.50
C ILE A 319 -7.86 16.19 1.34
N GLY A 320 -6.93 16.93 1.93
CA GLY A 320 -7.21 18.08 2.82
C GLY A 320 -7.23 17.75 4.31
N ASN A 321 -7.28 16.48 4.70
CA ASN A 321 -7.16 16.04 6.10
C ASN A 321 -5.78 15.43 6.37
N PHE A 322 -4.79 16.28 6.65
CA PHE A 322 -3.43 15.82 6.99
C PHE A 322 -3.35 14.98 8.27
N ASP A 323 -4.35 15.11 9.14
CA ASP A 323 -4.48 14.42 10.43
C ASP A 323 -5.44 13.22 10.41
N SER A 324 -6.23 13.01 9.35
CA SER A 324 -7.09 11.82 9.28
C SER A 324 -6.25 10.58 9.07
N LYS A 325 -6.76 9.44 9.55
CA LYS A 325 -6.23 8.12 9.25
C LYS A 325 -6.25 7.92 7.74
N ILE A 326 -5.14 8.24 7.08
CA ILE A 326 -4.87 7.76 5.74
C ILE A 326 -4.67 6.25 5.91
N ASP A 327 -5.76 5.49 5.84
CA ASP A 327 -5.79 4.02 5.83
C ASP A 327 -5.35 3.52 4.44
N VAL A 328 -4.20 4.02 4.02
CA VAL A 328 -3.52 3.64 2.78
C VAL A 328 -2.18 3.10 3.20
N SER A 329 -1.80 1.97 2.61
CA SER A 329 -0.56 1.28 2.93
C SER A 329 0.64 2.23 2.84
N HIS A 330 1.46 2.26 3.90
CA HIS A 330 2.75 2.98 3.94
C HIS A 330 3.75 2.49 2.87
N ARG A 331 3.41 1.42 2.15
CA ARG A 331 4.14 0.90 0.99
C ARG A 331 3.82 1.65 -0.30
N LEU A 332 2.67 2.33 -0.35
CA LEU A 332 2.21 3.09 -1.52
C LEU A 332 2.38 4.60 -1.33
N ILE A 333 2.30 5.05 -0.08
CA ILE A 333 2.36 6.47 0.28
C ILE A 333 3.43 6.65 1.36
N HIS A 334 4.34 7.59 1.13
CA HIS A 334 5.40 7.99 2.04
C HIS A 334 5.11 9.34 2.68
N ILE A 335 5.40 9.45 3.97
CA ILE A 335 5.40 10.73 4.70
C ILE A 335 6.62 11.56 4.25
N THR A 336 6.41 12.85 4.02
CA THR A 336 7.44 13.83 3.65
C THR A 336 7.67 14.85 4.74
N CYS A 337 8.85 15.46 4.75
CA CYS A 337 9.23 16.52 5.68
C CYS A 337 10.06 17.62 5.01
N ASN A 338 10.18 18.76 5.68
CA ASN A 338 11.08 19.85 5.29
C ASN A 338 12.48 19.68 5.90
N GLU A 339 13.36 20.65 5.67
CA GLU A 339 14.73 20.72 6.20
C GLU A 339 14.81 20.75 7.74
N LYS A 340 13.73 21.15 8.41
CA LYS A 340 13.61 21.09 9.88
C LYS A 340 13.04 19.75 10.36
N TYR A 341 12.90 18.78 9.45
CA TYR A 341 12.33 17.46 9.73
C TYR A 341 10.89 17.55 10.24
N LEU A 342 10.16 18.62 9.91
CA LEU A 342 8.74 18.76 10.23
C LEU A 342 7.90 18.14 9.12
N ARG A 343 6.83 17.42 9.47
CA ARG A 343 5.91 16.80 8.50
C ARG A 343 5.33 17.86 7.57
N THR A 344 5.49 17.67 6.27
CA THR A 344 4.95 18.57 5.23
C THR A 344 3.78 17.97 4.49
N GLY A 345 3.66 16.63 4.48
CA GLY A 345 2.58 15.95 3.78
C GLY A 345 2.91 14.50 3.50
N VAL A 346 2.40 14.02 2.36
CA VAL A 346 2.63 12.68 1.85
C VAL A 346 2.84 12.69 0.35
N THR A 347 3.57 11.70 -0.17
CA THR A 347 3.82 11.47 -1.60
C THR A 347 3.62 10.01 -1.95
N PHE A 348 3.40 9.66 -3.22
CA PHE A 348 3.49 8.26 -3.63
C PHE A 348 4.90 7.72 -3.41
N ALA A 349 5.00 6.43 -3.10
CA ALA A 349 6.27 5.77 -2.80
C ALA A 349 7.27 5.91 -3.94
N SER A 350 6.78 5.87 -5.19
CA SER A 350 7.56 6.07 -6.41
C SER A 350 6.67 6.52 -7.56
N LYS A 351 7.31 6.95 -8.66
CA LYS A 351 6.61 7.20 -9.93
C LYS A 351 5.93 5.94 -10.47
N TRP A 352 6.60 4.79 -10.37
CA TRP A 352 6.03 3.52 -10.80
C TRP A 352 4.73 3.20 -10.04
N VAL A 353 4.70 3.44 -8.72
CA VAL A 353 3.48 3.29 -7.92
C VAL A 353 2.39 4.25 -8.37
N ALA A 354 2.73 5.53 -8.62
CA ALA A 354 1.77 6.52 -9.10
C ALA A 354 1.13 6.13 -10.44
N ASP A 355 1.96 5.72 -11.42
CA ASP A 355 1.52 5.32 -12.75
C ASP A 355 0.64 4.05 -12.69
N ASN A 356 1.01 3.06 -11.88
CA ASN A 356 0.22 1.85 -11.70
C ASN A 356 -1.11 2.10 -11.00
N LEU A 357 -1.13 2.99 -9.99
CA LEU A 357 -2.35 3.41 -9.34
C LEU A 357 -3.29 4.15 -10.30
N LEU A 358 -2.75 5.03 -11.15
CA LEU A 358 -3.53 5.73 -12.16
C LEU A 358 -4.15 4.77 -13.18
N ASN A 359 -3.35 3.84 -13.74
CA ASN A 359 -3.85 2.84 -14.67
C ASN A 359 -4.96 1.97 -14.04
N ARG A 360 -4.78 1.55 -12.78
CA ARG A 360 -5.81 0.79 -12.05
C ARG A 360 -7.06 1.61 -11.79
N PHE A 361 -6.93 2.91 -11.50
CA PHE A 361 -8.05 3.81 -11.32
C PHE A 361 -8.88 3.92 -12.61
N GLU A 362 -8.21 4.15 -13.74
CA GLU A 362 -8.88 4.21 -15.05
C GLU A 362 -9.65 2.91 -15.32
N LEU A 363 -8.99 1.75 -15.19
CA LEU A 363 -9.63 0.45 -15.39
C LEU A 363 -10.82 0.24 -14.46
N LYS A 364 -10.69 0.55 -13.16
CA LYS A 364 -11.78 0.40 -12.19
C LYS A 364 -12.98 1.31 -12.51
N CYS A 365 -12.73 2.53 -12.98
CA CYS A 365 -13.80 3.43 -13.44
C CYS A 365 -14.51 2.87 -14.67
N PHE A 366 -13.76 2.35 -15.66
CA PHE A 366 -14.34 1.68 -16.81
C PHE A 366 -15.16 0.44 -16.41
N GLU A 367 -14.69 -0.37 -15.47
CA GLU A 367 -15.42 -1.53 -14.96
C GLU A 367 -16.69 -1.15 -14.19
N LYS A 368 -16.69 -0.05 -13.42
CA LYS A 368 -17.92 0.48 -12.79
C LYS A 368 -18.96 0.87 -13.86
N VAL A 369 -18.53 1.51 -14.95
CA VAL A 369 -19.42 1.85 -16.08
C VAL A 369 -19.97 0.60 -16.76
N LYS A 370 -19.11 -0.37 -17.11
CA LYS A 370 -19.53 -1.66 -17.68
C LYS A 370 -20.52 -2.39 -16.78
N SER A 371 -20.25 -2.46 -15.47
CA SER A 371 -21.12 -3.10 -14.49
C SER A 371 -22.50 -2.45 -14.42
N PHE A 372 -22.57 -1.11 -14.44
CA PHE A 372 -23.83 -0.39 -14.55
C PHE A 372 -24.57 -0.74 -15.85
N LEU A 373 -23.87 -0.73 -17.00
CA LEU A 373 -24.46 -1.03 -18.30
C LEU A 373 -25.00 -2.47 -18.37
N LEU A 374 -24.34 -3.44 -17.73
CA LEU A 374 -24.83 -4.81 -17.64
C LEU A 374 -26.07 -4.91 -16.75
N ARG A 375 -25.99 -4.43 -15.49
CA ARG A 375 -27.04 -4.59 -14.48
C ARG A 375 -28.32 -3.81 -14.79
N SER A 376 -28.20 -2.66 -15.44
CA SER A 376 -29.35 -1.84 -15.81
C SER A 376 -30.21 -2.46 -16.92
N GLY A 377 -29.73 -3.49 -17.62
CA GLY A 377 -30.49 -4.13 -18.70
C GLY A 377 -31.77 -4.83 -18.27
N GLU A 378 -31.81 -5.27 -17.01
CA GLU A 378 -32.97 -5.96 -16.43
C GLU A 378 -33.94 -5.00 -15.72
N GLN A 379 -33.64 -3.69 -15.74
CA GLN A 379 -34.34 -2.70 -14.92
C GLN A 379 -34.96 -1.59 -15.78
N PRO A 380 -36.28 -1.64 -16.08
CA PRO A 380 -36.95 -0.66 -16.94
C PRO A 380 -36.76 0.80 -16.51
N ALA A 381 -36.68 1.05 -15.19
CA ALA A 381 -36.48 2.38 -14.61
C ALA A 381 -35.16 3.06 -15.04
N TYR A 382 -34.15 2.27 -15.43
CA TYR A 382 -32.83 2.78 -15.85
C TYR A 382 -32.63 2.73 -17.37
N SER A 383 -33.64 2.38 -18.15
CA SER A 383 -33.53 2.16 -19.61
C SER A 383 -32.97 3.37 -20.36
N GLU A 384 -33.47 4.57 -20.09
CA GLU A 384 -32.99 5.80 -20.75
C GLU A 384 -31.56 6.17 -20.33
N LEU A 385 -31.23 6.03 -19.04
CA LEU A 385 -29.88 6.26 -18.53
C LEU A 385 -28.87 5.27 -19.13
N ARG A 386 -29.27 3.99 -19.20
CA ARG A 386 -28.49 2.92 -19.82
C ARG A 386 -28.20 3.24 -21.29
N ARG A 387 -29.22 3.66 -22.04
CA ARG A 387 -29.09 4.02 -23.45
C ARG A 387 -28.09 5.16 -23.65
N GLN A 388 -28.25 6.27 -22.93
CA GLN A 388 -27.37 7.43 -23.02
C GLN A 388 -25.92 7.09 -22.65
N LEU A 389 -25.73 6.31 -21.58
CA LEU A 389 -24.41 5.93 -21.13
C LEU A 389 -23.76 4.89 -22.06
N PHE A 390 -24.53 3.96 -22.63
CA PHE A 390 -24.04 2.98 -23.60
C PHE A 390 -23.53 3.65 -24.87
N GLU A 391 -24.29 4.61 -25.39
CA GLU A 391 -23.89 5.43 -26.54
C GLU A 391 -22.56 6.15 -26.27
N SER A 392 -22.48 6.85 -25.12
CA SER A 392 -21.26 7.54 -24.69
C SER A 392 -20.06 6.59 -24.52
N TYR A 393 -20.30 5.40 -23.95
CA TYR A 393 -19.28 4.36 -23.78
C TYR A 393 -18.78 3.85 -25.14
N ALA A 394 -19.68 3.51 -26.06
CA ALA A 394 -19.35 3.01 -27.38
C ALA A 394 -18.52 4.02 -28.20
N HIS A 395 -18.87 5.31 -28.16
CA HIS A 395 -18.03 6.36 -28.78
C HIS A 395 -16.61 6.35 -28.23
N LYS A 396 -16.48 6.36 -26.90
CA LYS A 396 -15.18 6.41 -26.22
C LYS A 396 -14.28 5.22 -26.58
N ILE A 397 -14.87 4.03 -26.67
CA ILE A 397 -14.17 2.80 -27.04
C ILE A 397 -13.78 2.80 -28.53
N LEU A 398 -14.70 3.15 -29.44
CA LEU A 398 -14.41 3.18 -30.88
C LEU A 398 -13.37 4.25 -31.26
N VAL A 399 -13.38 5.42 -30.60
CA VAL A 399 -12.38 6.47 -30.79
C VAL A 399 -11.01 6.02 -30.31
N ARG A 400 -10.94 5.40 -29.11
CA ARG A 400 -9.69 4.85 -28.55
C ARG A 400 -9.10 3.80 -29.49
N GLY A 401 -9.96 2.98 -30.11
CA GLY A 401 -9.60 1.99 -31.12
C GLY A 401 -8.54 1.01 -30.62
N ASN A 402 -7.74 0.51 -31.57
CA ASN A 402 -6.73 -0.54 -31.40
C ASN A 402 -7.30 -1.86 -30.83
N GLU A 403 -8.56 -2.13 -31.13
CA GLU A 403 -9.29 -3.33 -30.71
C GLU A 403 -9.97 -4.00 -31.90
N THR A 404 -10.25 -5.28 -31.75
CA THR A 404 -10.91 -6.10 -32.76
C THR A 404 -12.27 -6.55 -32.25
N TYR A 405 -13.31 -6.31 -33.05
CA TYR A 405 -14.69 -6.61 -32.68
C TYR A 405 -15.27 -7.73 -33.54
N GLN A 406 -16.17 -8.51 -32.94
CA GLN A 406 -17.01 -9.46 -33.66
C GLN A 406 -18.12 -8.70 -34.38
N ILE A 407 -18.22 -8.95 -35.68
CA ILE A 407 -19.20 -8.31 -36.57
C ILE A 407 -19.98 -9.39 -37.28
N ARG A 408 -21.30 -9.22 -37.34
CA ARG A 408 -22.18 -10.08 -38.13
C ARG A 408 -22.86 -9.28 -39.22
N ASN A 409 -22.75 -9.74 -40.45
CA ASN A 409 -23.50 -9.21 -41.58
C ASN A 409 -24.99 -9.54 -41.38
N LEU A 410 -25.85 -8.52 -41.43
CA LEU A 410 -27.29 -8.70 -41.20
C LEU A 410 -28.05 -9.20 -42.44
N GLU A 411 -27.38 -9.36 -43.57
CA GLU A 411 -27.97 -9.89 -44.81
C GLU A 411 -27.74 -11.38 -44.98
N ASP A 412 -26.50 -11.84 -44.83
CA ASP A 412 -26.12 -13.25 -45.02
C ASP A 412 -25.76 -13.98 -43.71
N GLY A 413 -25.77 -13.27 -42.58
CA GLY A 413 -25.49 -13.82 -41.26
C GLY A 413 -24.02 -14.14 -40.99
N LYS A 414 -23.09 -13.87 -41.93
CA LYS A 414 -21.67 -14.21 -41.76
C LYS A 414 -21.05 -13.39 -40.62
N VAL A 415 -20.29 -14.09 -39.78
CA VAL A 415 -19.53 -13.51 -38.68
C VAL A 415 -18.08 -13.38 -39.08
N PHE A 416 -17.49 -12.21 -38.84
CA PHE A 416 -16.07 -11.95 -39.05
C PHE A 416 -15.55 -11.00 -37.97
N GLN A 417 -14.23 -10.84 -37.91
CA GLN A 417 -13.57 -9.91 -37.02
C GLN A 417 -13.12 -8.68 -37.79
N LYS A 418 -13.31 -7.48 -37.22
CA LYS A 418 -12.82 -6.23 -37.81
C LYS A 418 -12.03 -5.44 -36.77
N HIS A 419 -10.83 -5.03 -37.16
CA HIS A 419 -9.96 -4.20 -36.35
C HIS A 419 -10.27 -2.72 -36.60
N PHE A 420 -10.42 -1.94 -35.53
CA PHE A 420 -10.60 -0.49 -35.60
C PHE A 420 -9.35 0.17 -35.02
N ILE A 421 -8.75 1.08 -35.80
CA ILE A 421 -7.58 1.85 -35.37
C ILE A 421 -8.02 3.06 -34.55
N ALA A 422 -7.16 3.53 -33.65
CA ALA A 422 -7.37 4.79 -32.93
C ALA A 422 -7.60 5.95 -33.92
N CYS A 423 -8.64 6.75 -33.68
CA CYS A 423 -9.06 7.84 -34.56
C CYS A 423 -9.02 9.18 -33.83
N GLU A 424 -8.72 10.25 -34.56
CA GLU A 424 -8.97 11.60 -34.05
C GLU A 424 -10.49 11.82 -33.93
N HIS A 425 -10.95 12.33 -32.79
CA HIS A 425 -12.37 12.58 -32.50
C HIS A 425 -12.76 14.00 -32.92
N VAL A 426 -13.78 14.11 -33.76
CA VAL A 426 -14.31 15.38 -34.28
C VAL A 426 -15.75 15.52 -33.86
N LEU A 427 -16.04 16.56 -33.07
CA LEU A 427 -17.39 16.96 -32.72
C LEU A 427 -17.86 18.06 -33.69
N PHE A 428 -19.08 17.94 -34.19
CA PHE A 428 -19.66 18.95 -35.10
C PHE A 428 -21.13 19.25 -34.75
N THR A 429 -21.55 20.49 -34.98
CA THR A 429 -22.94 20.93 -34.76
C THR A 429 -23.76 20.86 -36.05
N GLN A 430 -23.14 21.15 -37.20
CA GLN A 430 -23.78 21.11 -38.51
C GLN A 430 -22.96 20.26 -39.49
N LEU A 431 -23.65 19.52 -40.36
CA LEU A 431 -22.97 18.65 -41.32
C LEU A 431 -22.12 19.43 -42.34
N SER A 432 -22.47 20.69 -42.61
CA SER A 432 -21.67 21.61 -43.45
C SER A 432 -20.26 21.84 -42.93
N ASP A 433 -20.02 21.62 -41.63
CA ASP A 433 -18.69 21.76 -41.02
C ASP A 433 -17.77 20.58 -41.42
N ILE A 434 -18.36 19.48 -41.87
CA ILE A 434 -17.63 18.27 -42.25
C ILE A 434 -17.20 18.33 -43.72
N ASN A 435 -15.91 18.58 -43.91
CA ASN A 435 -15.25 18.44 -45.21
C ASN A 435 -14.54 17.08 -45.37
N ARG A 436 -14.78 16.38 -46.48
CA ARG A 436 -14.18 15.07 -46.79
C ARG A 436 -12.64 15.07 -46.68
N THR A 437 -11.97 16.07 -47.23
CA THR A 437 -10.50 16.10 -47.26
C THR A 437 -9.91 16.32 -45.86
N LYS A 438 -10.56 17.17 -45.05
CA LYS A 438 -10.10 17.51 -43.70
C LYS A 438 -10.43 16.44 -42.65
N HIS A 439 -11.54 15.72 -42.82
CA HIS A 439 -12.06 14.78 -41.81
C HIS A 439 -11.96 13.31 -42.23
N LYS A 440 -11.23 13.03 -43.31
CA LYS A 440 -10.90 11.67 -43.74
C LYS A 440 -10.23 10.89 -42.60
N GLY A 441 -10.74 9.69 -42.32
CA GLY A 441 -10.22 8.80 -41.28
C GLY A 441 -10.46 9.29 -39.85
N LYS A 442 -11.19 10.40 -39.65
CA LYS A 442 -11.56 10.91 -38.33
C LYS A 442 -12.92 10.37 -37.92
N TYR A 443 -13.10 10.18 -36.61
CA TYR A 443 -14.37 9.77 -36.01
C TYR A 443 -15.25 11.02 -35.80
N CYS A 444 -16.25 11.20 -36.66
CA CYS A 444 -17.12 12.37 -36.67
C CYS A 444 -18.40 12.07 -35.89
N GLN A 445 -18.65 12.81 -34.82
CA GLN A 445 -19.83 12.68 -33.96
C GLN A 445 -20.62 14.01 -33.91
N PRO A 446 -21.92 14.01 -34.26
CA PRO A 446 -22.78 15.18 -34.12
C PRO A 446 -23.02 15.51 -32.63
N THR A 447 -23.09 16.79 -32.29
CA THR A 447 -23.41 17.24 -30.92
C THR A 447 -24.91 17.46 -30.70
N SER A 448 -25.71 17.53 -31.77
CA SER A 448 -27.16 17.78 -31.69
C SER A 448 -27.97 16.51 -31.94
N LYS A 449 -28.98 16.26 -31.08
CA LYS A 449 -29.97 15.17 -31.25
C LYS A 449 -30.88 15.36 -32.47
N THR A 450 -30.90 16.55 -33.07
CA THR A 450 -31.62 16.79 -34.33
C THR A 450 -30.97 16.09 -35.51
N PHE A 451 -29.70 15.66 -35.38
CA PHE A 451 -29.04 14.75 -36.30
C PHE A 451 -29.50 13.32 -36.00
N CYS A 452 -30.72 13.00 -36.41
CA CYS A 452 -31.54 11.90 -35.92
C CYS A 452 -31.27 10.55 -36.59
N ALA A 453 -30.40 10.45 -37.60
CA ALA A 453 -30.22 9.22 -38.37
C ALA A 453 -29.09 8.30 -37.90
N ILE A 454 -27.97 8.87 -37.44
CA ILE A 454 -26.77 8.14 -37.04
C ILE A 454 -26.10 8.83 -35.86
N ASP A 455 -25.38 8.05 -35.06
CA ASP A 455 -24.71 8.56 -33.86
C ASP A 455 -23.26 8.96 -34.17
N ALA A 456 -22.63 8.37 -35.19
CA ALA A 456 -21.31 8.80 -35.68
C ALA A 456 -21.00 8.24 -37.08
N PHE A 457 -19.95 8.74 -37.71
CA PHE A 457 -19.42 8.18 -38.95
C PHE A 457 -17.91 8.41 -39.12
N ILE A 458 -17.28 7.60 -39.97
CA ILE A 458 -15.90 7.75 -40.44
C ILE A 458 -15.93 7.80 -41.97
N LEU A 459 -15.33 8.85 -42.53
CA LEU A 459 -15.15 8.98 -43.98
C LEU A 459 -13.88 8.25 -44.43
N GLY A 460 -14.03 7.32 -45.36
CA GLY A 460 -12.93 6.61 -45.99
C GLY A 460 -12.13 7.49 -46.97
N GLN A 461 -10.99 6.98 -47.42
CA GLN A 461 -10.30 7.53 -48.59
C GLN A 461 -11.19 7.47 -49.86
N SER A 462 -10.91 8.26 -50.88
CA SER A 462 -11.65 8.20 -52.16
C SER A 462 -11.70 6.76 -52.69
N LYS A 463 -12.88 6.25 -53.07
CA LYS A 463 -13.11 4.85 -53.50
C LYS A 463 -12.88 3.80 -52.39
N THR A 464 -13.08 4.18 -51.14
CA THR A 464 -13.04 3.26 -49.99
C THR A 464 -14.34 3.30 -49.19
N ILE A 465 -14.41 2.43 -48.20
CA ILE A 465 -15.55 2.23 -47.33
C ILE A 465 -15.74 3.42 -46.38
N ASN A 466 -16.93 4.03 -46.39
CA ASN A 466 -17.40 4.91 -45.34
C ASN A 466 -18.15 4.09 -44.28
N MET A 467 -17.88 4.34 -43.01
CA MET A 467 -18.48 3.61 -41.89
C MET A 467 -19.46 4.50 -41.15
N LEU A 468 -20.69 4.03 -40.97
CA LEU A 468 -21.76 4.72 -40.25
C LEU A 468 -22.04 3.93 -38.98
N PHE A 469 -22.27 4.60 -37.86
CA PHE A 469 -22.48 3.97 -36.57
C PHE A 469 -23.80 4.40 -35.96
N GLN A 470 -24.50 3.42 -35.41
CA GLN A 470 -25.71 3.63 -34.62
C GLN A 470 -25.67 2.72 -33.39
N MET A 471 -25.67 3.33 -32.22
CA MET A 471 -25.61 2.68 -30.92
C MET A 471 -27.03 2.42 -30.46
N THR A 472 -27.32 1.19 -30.08
CA THR A 472 -28.64 0.85 -29.55
C THR A 472 -28.59 -0.29 -28.54
N VAL A 473 -29.47 -0.19 -27.55
CA VAL A 473 -29.76 -1.26 -26.59
C VAL A 473 -31.11 -1.95 -26.89
N SER A 474 -31.80 -1.53 -27.96
CA SER A 474 -33.07 -2.09 -28.43
C SER A 474 -32.86 -3.02 -29.63
N LYS A 475 -33.62 -4.12 -29.70
CA LYS A 475 -33.62 -5.04 -30.87
C LYS A 475 -34.26 -4.43 -32.12
N ASN A 476 -35.13 -3.43 -31.94
CA ASN A 476 -35.81 -2.72 -33.03
C ASN A 476 -35.38 -1.26 -32.99
N TYR A 477 -34.64 -0.84 -34.01
CA TYR A 477 -34.13 0.52 -34.17
C TYR A 477 -34.12 0.89 -35.66
N PRO A 478 -35.25 1.37 -36.20
CA PRO A 478 -35.36 1.74 -37.61
C PRO A 478 -34.37 2.84 -37.99
N ILE A 479 -33.87 2.76 -39.22
CA ILE A 479 -32.91 3.73 -39.75
C ILE A 479 -33.67 4.92 -40.34
N LYS A 480 -33.48 6.13 -39.78
CA LYS A 480 -34.07 7.35 -40.32
C LYS A 480 -33.33 7.81 -41.59
N THR A 481 -34.05 7.97 -42.69
CA THR A 481 -33.43 8.12 -44.03
C THR A 481 -33.04 9.55 -44.44
N CYS A 482 -33.46 10.56 -43.70
CA CYS A 482 -33.33 11.97 -44.08
C CYS A 482 -31.85 12.43 -44.14
N GLU A 483 -31.06 12.12 -43.13
CA GLU A 483 -29.66 12.58 -43.05
C GLU A 483 -28.65 11.66 -43.70
N LEU A 484 -28.98 10.38 -43.87
CA LEU A 484 -28.11 9.44 -44.59
C LEU A 484 -27.77 9.93 -45.98
N LYS A 485 -28.76 10.49 -46.69
CA LYS A 485 -28.54 11.11 -48.00
C LYS A 485 -27.55 12.26 -47.93
N ASN A 486 -27.63 13.09 -46.88
CA ASN A 486 -26.76 14.24 -46.71
C ASN A 486 -25.31 13.81 -46.45
N ILE A 487 -25.09 12.76 -45.65
CA ILE A 487 -23.76 12.19 -45.43
C ILE A 487 -23.22 11.56 -46.72
N MET A 488 -24.06 10.84 -47.46
CA MET A 488 -23.67 10.25 -48.74
C MET A 488 -23.28 11.31 -49.79
N ASN A 489 -23.85 12.51 -49.71
CA ASN A 489 -23.48 13.64 -50.57
C ASN A 489 -22.08 14.22 -50.26
N ILE A 490 -21.53 13.97 -49.07
CA ILE A 490 -20.12 14.28 -48.75
C ILE A 490 -19.19 13.28 -49.47
N GLY A 491 -19.71 12.09 -49.77
CA GLY A 491 -19.00 11.06 -50.51
C GLY A 491 -19.06 11.22 -52.02
N THR A 492 -18.56 10.18 -52.70
CA THR A 492 -18.61 10.08 -54.17
C THR A 492 -19.50 8.93 -54.60
N SER A 493 -19.92 8.91 -55.86
CA SER A 493 -20.70 7.80 -56.45
C SER A 493 -19.97 6.44 -56.45
N TYR A 494 -18.66 6.44 -56.16
CA TYR A 494 -17.82 5.23 -56.11
C TYR A 494 -17.57 4.74 -54.69
N ASP A 495 -18.06 5.45 -53.67
CA ASP A 495 -17.88 5.03 -52.28
C ASP A 495 -18.88 3.94 -51.90
N SER A 496 -18.42 2.98 -51.08
CA SER A 496 -19.28 2.03 -50.41
C SER A 496 -19.59 2.51 -48.99
N TYR A 497 -20.74 2.08 -48.46
CA TYR A 497 -21.20 2.46 -47.13
C TYR A 497 -21.52 1.21 -46.32
N GLU A 498 -20.92 1.12 -45.15
CA GLU A 498 -21.19 0.08 -44.16
C GLU A 498 -21.88 0.73 -42.96
N PHE A 499 -23.01 0.17 -42.55
CA PHE A 499 -23.78 0.66 -41.42
C PHE A 499 -23.66 -0.31 -40.26
N TYR A 500 -23.06 0.14 -39.17
CA TYR A 500 -22.78 -0.64 -37.98
C TYR A 500 -23.77 -0.30 -36.88
N PHE A 501 -24.66 -1.25 -36.57
CA PHE A 501 -25.38 -1.27 -35.31
C PHE A 501 -24.45 -1.72 -34.21
N VAL A 502 -24.06 -0.81 -33.33
CA VAL A 502 -23.24 -1.08 -32.17
C VAL A 502 -24.16 -1.45 -31.02
N VAL A 503 -24.09 -2.69 -30.58
CA VAL A 503 -25.05 -3.24 -29.61
C VAL A 503 -24.35 -3.92 -28.44
N PRO A 504 -24.99 -3.95 -27.26
CA PRO A 504 -24.46 -4.71 -26.15
C PRO A 504 -24.55 -6.22 -26.43
N PRO A 505 -23.73 -7.05 -25.78
CA PRO A 505 -23.56 -8.46 -26.15
C PRO A 505 -24.84 -9.29 -26.09
N GLU A 506 -25.74 -8.96 -25.18
CA GLU A 506 -26.95 -9.74 -24.91
C GLU A 506 -28.00 -9.67 -26.04
N ILE A 507 -27.97 -8.64 -26.89
CA ILE A 507 -28.87 -8.55 -28.05
C ILE A 507 -28.17 -8.91 -29.36
N TRP A 508 -26.85 -9.10 -29.36
CA TRP A 508 -26.05 -9.26 -30.58
C TRP A 508 -26.46 -10.48 -31.42
N ASN A 509 -26.73 -11.64 -30.79
CA ASN A 509 -27.13 -12.86 -31.51
C ASN A 509 -28.49 -12.68 -32.22
N ASP A 510 -29.44 -12.04 -31.54
CA ASP A 510 -30.82 -11.92 -32.02
C ASP A 510 -31.08 -10.65 -32.83
N PHE A 511 -30.07 -9.79 -33.00
CA PHE A 511 -30.24 -8.53 -33.71
C PHE A 511 -30.47 -8.79 -35.21
N ILE A 512 -31.54 -8.23 -35.77
CA ILE A 512 -31.94 -8.45 -37.17
C ILE A 512 -31.72 -7.21 -38.02
N LYS A 513 -31.77 -7.38 -39.34
CA LYS A 513 -31.72 -6.29 -40.30
C LYS A 513 -32.82 -5.27 -40.02
N GLN A 514 -32.47 -4.00 -39.96
CA GLN A 514 -33.38 -2.91 -39.61
C GLN A 514 -33.98 -2.26 -40.87
N SER A 515 -35.24 -1.83 -40.78
CA SER A 515 -35.93 -1.17 -41.88
C SER A 515 -35.64 0.33 -41.96
N TYR A 516 -35.75 0.89 -43.16
CA TYR A 516 -35.62 2.32 -43.43
C TYR A 516 -36.96 3.06 -43.27
N VAL A 517 -36.99 4.13 -42.48
CA VAL A 517 -38.19 4.94 -42.19
C VAL A 517 -37.99 6.44 -42.48
N ASN A 518 -39.09 7.17 -42.67
CA ASN A 518 -39.11 8.63 -42.71
C ASN A 518 -39.15 9.22 -41.29
N LEU A 519 -38.96 10.55 -41.15
CA LEU A 519 -38.92 11.25 -39.85
C LEU A 519 -40.16 11.04 -38.96
N ASP A 520 -41.32 10.77 -39.56
CA ASP A 520 -42.60 10.58 -38.86
C ASP A 520 -42.90 9.11 -38.49
N ASP A 521 -41.93 8.20 -38.62
CA ASP A 521 -42.04 6.74 -38.37
C ASP A 521 -43.18 5.98 -39.10
N THR A 522 -43.91 6.65 -39.99
CA THR A 522 -45.19 6.16 -40.54
C THR A 522 -45.07 5.46 -41.90
N ASN A 523 -43.97 5.64 -42.64
CA ASN A 523 -43.84 5.13 -44.01
C ASN A 523 -42.50 4.41 -44.27
N LYS A 524 -42.56 3.10 -44.54
CA LYS A 524 -41.42 2.30 -45.00
C LYS A 524 -41.03 2.73 -46.42
N LYS A 525 -39.78 3.17 -46.60
CA LYS A 525 -39.28 3.58 -47.93
C LYS A 525 -38.78 2.36 -48.70
N LYS A 526 -39.03 2.30 -50.03
CA LYS A 526 -38.26 1.41 -50.92
C LYS A 526 -36.78 1.87 -50.89
N PRO A 527 -35.80 0.95 -50.75
CA PRO A 527 -34.42 1.33 -50.43
C PRO A 527 -33.74 2.27 -51.44
N GLY A 528 -34.11 2.30 -52.72
CA GLY A 528 -33.48 3.19 -53.71
C GLY A 528 -31.94 3.14 -53.67
N HIS A 529 -31.27 4.30 -53.67
CA HIS A 529 -29.82 4.41 -53.46
C HIS A 529 -29.32 3.90 -52.10
N LEU A 530 -30.18 3.77 -51.09
CA LEU A 530 -29.83 3.21 -49.77
C LEU A 530 -29.70 1.68 -49.81
N SER A 531 -30.09 1.02 -50.91
CA SER A 531 -29.79 -0.41 -51.13
C SER A 531 -28.29 -0.71 -51.19
N GLN A 532 -27.46 0.31 -51.42
CA GLN A 532 -26.00 0.19 -51.49
C GLN A 532 -25.32 0.14 -50.11
N ILE A 533 -26.10 0.32 -49.03
CA ILE A 533 -25.59 0.30 -47.65
C ILE A 533 -25.72 -1.11 -47.09
N THR A 534 -24.58 -1.75 -46.80
CA THR A 534 -24.58 -3.05 -46.12
C THR A 534 -24.73 -2.85 -44.61
N GLN A 535 -25.69 -3.54 -44.00
CA GLN A 535 -25.92 -3.47 -42.55
C GLN A 535 -25.16 -4.57 -41.81
N TYR A 536 -24.48 -4.17 -40.75
CA TYR A 536 -23.73 -5.02 -39.84
C TYR A 536 -24.18 -4.77 -38.42
N VAL A 537 -24.04 -5.78 -37.56
CA VAL A 537 -24.12 -5.63 -36.12
C VAL A 537 -22.76 -5.90 -35.49
N LEU A 538 -22.27 -4.93 -34.73
CA LEU A 538 -21.01 -4.95 -34.00
C LEU A 538 -21.29 -5.28 -32.53
N LYS A 539 -20.62 -6.30 -32.00
CA LYS A 539 -20.71 -6.68 -30.59
C LYS A 539 -19.81 -5.78 -29.75
N MET A 540 -20.41 -4.90 -28.96
CA MET A 540 -19.66 -4.03 -28.05
C MET A 540 -19.41 -4.76 -26.72
N PRO A 541 -18.18 -5.13 -26.37
CA PRO A 541 -17.90 -5.90 -25.16
C PRO A 541 -18.22 -5.07 -23.90
N LEU A 542 -19.03 -5.67 -23.02
CA LEU A 542 -19.37 -5.14 -21.70
C LEU A 542 -18.87 -6.03 -20.55
N TYR A 543 -18.26 -7.17 -20.85
CA TYR A 543 -17.74 -8.12 -19.86
C TYR A 543 -16.22 -7.97 -19.70
N LEU A 544 -15.72 -8.47 -18.57
CA LEU A 544 -14.29 -8.55 -18.23
C LEU A 544 -13.52 -9.49 -19.16
#